data_AF-A0A023FS35-F1
#
_entry.id   AF-A0A023FS35-F1
#
_cell.length_a   1.000
_cell.length_b   1.000
_cell.length_c   1.000
_cell.angle_alpha   90.00
_cell.angle_beta   90.00
_cell.angle_gamma   90.00
#
_symmetry.space_group_name_H-M   'P 1'
#
loop_
_entity.id
_entity.type
_entity.pdbx_description
1 polymer ?
#
loop_
_entity_poly.entity_id
_entity_poly.type
_entity_poly.pdbx_seq_one_letter_code
_entity_poly.pdbx_strand_id
1 'polypeptide(L)'
;TNDAGCCCCQAEGLAHGWLPYPLRYERPCVLWLQCDQNVLDERLDARVDDMINAGLIQEMEEFHDRYNKHRLDHNLEADYTKGIFQSIGFKEFHKYLLMNAEEKASPDGQKAFAEGLWLMKQVTKRYSRKQKKWIMQRFLRTPDRQVPPVYSLDATDVSRWDETARDKAFEIVSDFIEGRVPSHEPIPLLDSNNNRQRLFTCDMCDISVIGSITWEAHRKSKKHLALAKQKRETEGCIEFDRNCAKEPAMVQDTAG
;
A
#
# COMPACT_ATOMS: atom_id res chain seq x y z
N THR A 1 -13.45 16.70 -48.66
CA THR A 1 -14.18 15.45 -48.36
C THR A 1 -13.40 14.69 -47.32
N ASN A 2 -13.49 15.16 -46.08
CA ASN A 2 -12.91 14.54 -44.89
C ASN A 2 -14.08 14.41 -43.92
N ASP A 3 -14.57 13.19 -43.73
CA ASP A 3 -15.49 12.85 -42.65
C ASP A 3 -14.78 11.84 -41.74
N ALA A 4 -14.21 12.37 -40.66
CA ALA A 4 -13.79 11.59 -39.51
C ALA A 4 -15.03 11.37 -38.63
N GLY A 5 -15.68 10.22 -38.81
CA GLY A 5 -16.81 9.78 -38.00
C GLY A 5 -16.38 9.41 -36.59
N CYS A 6 -16.64 10.33 -35.66
CA CYS A 6 -16.57 10.13 -34.22
C CYS A 6 -17.63 9.10 -33.79
N CYS A 7 -17.21 7.89 -33.42
CA CYS A 7 -18.10 6.86 -32.86
C CYS A 7 -18.26 7.08 -31.34
N CYS A 8 -18.95 8.16 -30.96
CA CYS A 8 -19.49 8.37 -29.62
C CYS A 8 -21.01 8.18 -29.68
N CYS A 9 -21.50 6.95 -29.58
CA CYS A 9 -22.92 6.69 -29.34
C CYS A 9 -23.10 5.70 -28.18
N GLN A 10 -23.57 6.27 -27.06
CA GLN A 10 -24.70 5.78 -26.25
C GLN A 10 -24.57 4.39 -25.61
N ALA A 11 -24.21 4.40 -24.33
CA ALA A 11 -24.73 3.44 -23.36
C ALA A 11 -25.33 4.23 -22.19
N GLU A 12 -26.64 4.46 -22.26
CA GLU A 12 -27.44 4.98 -21.15
C GLU A 12 -27.64 3.88 -20.11
N GLY A 13 -27.41 4.24 -18.84
CA GLY A 13 -28.00 3.65 -17.64
C GLY A 13 -27.86 2.14 -17.45
N LEU A 14 -26.94 1.72 -16.59
CA LEU A 14 -27.12 0.64 -15.59
C LEU A 14 -25.86 0.57 -14.69
N ALA A 15 -26.08 0.72 -13.38
CA ALA A 15 -25.20 0.39 -12.25
C ALA A 15 -23.70 0.77 -12.34
N HIS A 16 -23.28 1.70 -11.48
CA HIS A 16 -21.88 2.06 -11.22
C HIS A 16 -21.07 0.89 -10.59
N GLY A 17 -20.75 -0.11 -11.40
CA GLY A 17 -19.60 -0.97 -11.21
C GLY A 17 -18.43 -0.35 -11.97
N TRP A 18 -17.34 -0.02 -11.28
CA TRP A 18 -16.09 0.41 -11.91
C TRP A 18 -15.54 -0.75 -12.75
N LEU A 19 -15.96 -0.88 -14.00
CA LEU A 19 -15.34 -1.79 -14.94
C LEU A 19 -13.87 -1.36 -15.12
N PRO A 20 -12.91 -2.28 -14.97
CA PRO A 20 -11.50 -1.92 -15.09
C PRO A 20 -11.21 -1.46 -16.51
N TYR A 21 -10.86 -0.17 -16.65
CA TYR A 21 -10.44 0.40 -17.92
C TYR A 21 -9.38 -0.47 -18.61
N PRO A 22 -9.51 -0.72 -19.92
CA PRO A 22 -8.58 -1.54 -20.68
C PRO A 22 -7.17 -0.92 -20.69
N LEU A 23 -6.17 -1.73 -21.06
CA LEU A 23 -4.82 -1.21 -21.27
C LEU A 23 -4.83 -0.21 -22.43
N ARG A 24 -4.16 0.95 -22.23
CA ARG A 24 -4.07 1.99 -23.26
C ARG A 24 -3.33 1.54 -24.52
N TYR A 25 -2.35 0.66 -24.35
CA TYR A 25 -1.53 0.13 -25.44
C TYR A 25 -1.82 -1.37 -25.60
N GLU A 26 -1.81 -1.85 -26.84
CA GLU A 26 -2.15 -3.23 -27.19
C GLU A 26 -1.11 -4.24 -26.71
N ARG A 27 0.17 -3.91 -26.90
CA ARG A 27 1.31 -4.74 -26.49
C ARG A 27 2.18 -3.95 -25.51
N PRO A 28 1.83 -3.92 -24.21
CA PRO A 28 2.74 -3.51 -23.15
C PRO A 28 3.54 -4.70 -22.62
N CYS A 29 4.83 -4.50 -22.37
CA CYS A 29 5.73 -5.48 -21.75
C CYS A 29 6.30 -4.90 -20.45
N VAL A 30 6.21 -5.64 -19.35
CA VAL A 30 6.75 -5.20 -18.05
C VAL A 30 7.93 -6.09 -17.68
N LEU A 31 9.11 -5.49 -17.57
CA LEU A 31 10.29 -6.13 -17.02
C LEU A 31 10.38 -5.81 -15.53
N TRP A 32 10.37 -6.83 -14.67
CA TRP A 32 10.43 -6.66 -13.23
C TRP A 32 11.75 -7.21 -12.69
N LEU A 33 12.65 -6.30 -12.31
CA LEU A 33 13.86 -6.60 -11.56
C LEU A 33 13.49 -7.04 -10.13
N GLN A 34 13.81 -8.29 -9.82
CA GLN A 34 13.60 -8.91 -8.52
C GLN A 34 14.92 -9.10 -7.79
N CYS A 35 14.85 -9.07 -6.47
CA CYS A 35 15.97 -9.36 -5.59
C CYS A 35 15.43 -10.07 -4.36
N ASP A 36 16.20 -11.00 -3.81
CA ASP A 36 15.92 -11.53 -2.47
C ASP A 36 15.79 -10.39 -1.45
N GLN A 37 14.84 -10.52 -0.53
CA GLN A 37 14.51 -9.41 0.37
C GLN A 37 15.64 -9.14 1.38
N ASN A 38 16.35 -10.16 1.84
CA ASN A 38 17.42 -9.99 2.83
C ASN A 38 18.63 -9.35 2.16
N VAL A 39 19.01 -9.85 0.97
CA VAL A 39 20.09 -9.26 0.16
C VAL A 39 19.77 -7.80 -0.19
N LEU A 40 18.52 -7.51 -0.57
CA LEU A 40 18.10 -6.15 -0.86
C LEU A 40 18.15 -5.26 0.38
N ASP A 41 17.73 -5.74 1.54
CA ASP A 41 17.76 -4.96 2.79
C ASP A 41 19.20 -4.56 3.17
N GLU A 42 20.17 -5.47 3.06
CA GLU A 42 21.57 -5.19 3.31
C GLU A 42 22.13 -4.14 2.33
N ARG A 43 21.82 -4.29 1.04
CA ARG A 43 22.23 -3.30 0.02
C ARG A 43 21.59 -1.94 0.23
N LEU A 44 20.34 -1.89 0.67
CA LEU A 44 19.66 -0.63 0.97
C LEU A 44 20.30 0.05 2.18
N ASP A 45 20.68 -0.69 3.22
CA ASP A 45 21.38 -0.12 4.37
C ASP A 45 22.75 0.45 3.95
N ALA A 46 23.55 -0.30 3.18
CA ALA A 46 24.84 0.16 2.66
C ALA A 46 24.70 1.39 1.74
N ARG A 47 23.71 1.37 0.84
CA ARG A 47 23.44 2.51 -0.05
C ARG A 47 23.10 3.78 0.74
N VAL A 48 22.36 3.67 1.84
CA VAL A 48 22.08 4.84 2.68
C VAL A 48 23.37 5.38 3.29
N ASP A 49 24.27 4.51 3.75
CA ASP A 49 25.58 4.95 4.26
C ASP A 49 26.41 5.64 3.17
N ASP A 50 26.44 5.09 1.96
CA ASP A 50 27.10 5.71 0.80
C ASP A 50 26.51 7.07 0.45
N MET A 51 25.18 7.23 0.54
CA MET A 51 24.51 8.51 0.30
C MET A 51 24.93 9.57 1.32
N ILE A 52 25.07 9.19 2.60
CA ILE A 52 25.56 10.11 3.64
C ILE A 52 27.01 10.51 3.35
N ASN A 53 27.86 9.54 3.03
CA ASN A 53 29.26 9.79 2.69
C ASN A 53 29.43 10.67 1.44
N ALA A 54 28.48 10.57 0.49
CA ALA A 54 28.45 11.39 -0.72
C ALA A 54 27.89 12.81 -0.49
N GLY A 55 27.47 13.17 0.73
CA GLY A 55 27.05 14.53 1.07
C GLY A 55 25.54 14.78 1.09
N LEU A 56 24.69 13.74 1.18
CA LEU A 56 23.23 13.88 1.22
C LEU A 56 22.75 14.94 2.24
N ILE A 57 23.39 15.00 3.41
CA ILE A 57 23.02 15.92 4.49
C ILE A 57 23.27 17.37 4.09
N GLN A 58 24.43 17.64 3.50
CA GLN A 58 24.77 18.96 2.98
C GLN A 58 23.78 19.39 1.89
N GLU A 59 23.43 18.49 0.97
CA GLU A 59 22.42 18.78 -0.06
C GLU A 59 21.06 19.15 0.54
N MET A 60 20.64 18.46 1.61
CA MET A 60 19.38 18.75 2.31
C MET A 60 19.42 20.08 3.05
N GLU A 61 20.53 20.44 3.68
CA GLU A 61 20.73 21.74 4.33
C GLU A 61 20.70 22.88 3.32
N GLU A 62 21.46 22.77 2.22
CA GLU A 62 21.48 23.77 1.15
C GLU A 62 20.11 23.93 0.48
N PHE A 63 19.36 22.84 0.33
CA PHE A 63 18.00 22.90 -0.17
C PHE A 63 17.06 23.60 0.82
N HIS A 64 17.14 23.27 2.11
CA HIS A 64 16.31 23.86 3.16
C HIS A 64 16.55 25.37 3.29
N ASP A 65 17.81 25.80 3.24
CA ASP A 65 18.18 27.21 3.27
C ASP A 65 17.65 27.99 2.06
N ARG A 66 17.81 27.44 0.85
CA ARG A 66 17.27 28.06 -0.37
C ARG A 66 15.75 28.15 -0.35
N TYR A 67 15.08 27.08 0.10
CA TYR A 67 13.64 27.06 0.25
C TYR A 67 13.16 28.12 1.25
N ASN A 68 13.81 28.22 2.41
CA ASN A 68 13.45 29.20 3.44
C ASN A 68 13.65 30.64 2.97
N LYS A 69 14.77 30.95 2.29
CA LYS A 69 15.01 32.28 1.71
C LYS A 69 13.91 32.65 0.73
N HIS A 70 13.66 31.81 -0.26
CA HIS A 70 12.60 32.04 -1.26
C HIS A 70 11.22 32.21 -0.59
N ARG A 71 10.90 31.36 0.39
CA ARG A 71 9.63 31.42 1.11
C ARG A 71 9.45 32.74 1.86
N LEU A 72 10.49 33.23 2.53
CA LEU A 72 10.47 34.50 3.27
C LEU A 72 10.37 35.69 2.30
N ASP A 73 11.13 35.67 1.21
CA ASP A 73 11.11 36.72 0.18
C ASP A 73 9.73 36.89 -0.47
N HIS A 74 8.97 35.80 -0.56
CA HIS A 74 7.61 35.77 -1.13
C HIS A 74 6.49 35.72 -0.09
N ASN A 75 6.80 35.86 1.21
CA ASN A 75 5.84 35.82 2.32
C ASN A 75 4.92 34.58 2.32
N LEU A 76 5.48 33.42 2.01
CA LEU A 76 4.77 32.13 1.97
C LEU A 76 4.89 31.38 3.30
N GLU A 77 3.92 30.53 3.64
CA GLU A 77 4.02 29.64 4.81
C GLU A 77 4.84 28.39 4.50
N ALA A 78 5.45 27.79 5.53
CA ALA A 78 6.24 26.58 5.36
C ALA A 78 5.32 25.36 5.27
N ASP A 79 5.28 24.69 4.12
CA ASP A 79 4.48 23.48 3.92
C ASP A 79 5.39 22.28 3.61
N TYR A 80 5.76 21.56 4.66
CA TYR A 80 6.54 20.32 4.58
C TYR A 80 5.68 19.07 4.26
N THR A 81 4.37 19.25 4.03
CA THR A 81 3.44 18.14 3.80
C THR A 81 3.29 17.74 2.33
N LYS A 82 3.90 18.50 1.40
CA LYS A 82 3.72 18.32 -0.05
C LYS A 82 5.05 18.26 -0.80
N GLY A 83 4.96 17.74 -2.02
CA GLY A 83 6.06 17.77 -2.98
C GLY A 83 7.32 17.04 -2.50
N ILE A 84 8.48 17.65 -2.72
CA ILE A 84 9.79 17.07 -2.41
C ILE A 84 9.99 16.76 -0.92
N PHE A 85 9.30 17.47 -0.02
CA PHE A 85 9.32 17.20 1.42
C PHE A 85 8.65 15.88 1.81
N GLN A 86 7.95 15.22 0.88
CA GLN A 86 7.40 13.88 1.08
C GLN A 86 8.39 12.75 0.76
N SER A 87 9.57 13.08 0.22
CA SER A 87 10.65 12.13 -0.05
C SER A 87 11.22 11.53 1.23
N ILE A 88 11.77 10.31 1.10
CA ILE A 88 12.49 9.63 2.18
C ILE A 88 13.85 10.32 2.32
N GLY A 89 14.21 10.72 3.53
CA GLY A 89 15.37 11.55 3.86
C GLY A 89 14.94 12.79 4.63
N PHE A 90 14.24 13.71 3.97
CA PHE A 90 13.87 15.00 4.57
C PHE A 90 13.02 14.88 5.85
N LYS A 91 12.04 13.98 5.87
CA LYS A 91 11.18 13.79 7.05
C LYS A 91 11.96 13.20 8.21
N GLU A 92 12.81 12.23 7.91
CA GLU A 92 13.61 11.52 8.89
C GLU A 92 14.67 12.43 9.51
N PHE A 93 15.26 13.34 8.73
CA PHE A 93 16.22 14.33 9.20
C PHE A 93 15.61 15.68 9.61
N HIS A 94 14.28 15.84 9.57
CA HIS A 94 13.64 17.13 9.80
C HIS A 94 14.06 17.81 11.11
N LYS A 95 14.09 17.04 12.21
CA LYS A 95 14.53 17.52 13.52
C LYS A 95 15.99 18.01 13.50
N TYR A 96 16.88 17.28 12.82
CA TYR A 96 18.29 17.65 12.69
C TYR A 96 18.46 18.89 11.80
N LEU A 97 17.71 18.99 10.70
CA LEU A 97 17.81 20.11 9.76
C LEU A 97 17.34 21.44 10.37
N LEU A 98 16.39 21.42 11.31
CA LEU A 98 15.90 22.62 12.00
C LEU A 98 16.82 23.12 13.12
N MET A 99 17.82 22.34 13.52
CA MET A 99 18.77 22.74 14.57
C MET A 99 19.76 23.78 14.05
N ASN A 100 20.18 24.68 14.94
CA ASN A 100 21.28 25.60 14.64
C ASN A 100 22.65 24.89 14.70
N ALA A 101 23.72 25.58 14.31
CA ALA A 101 25.06 24.98 14.24
C ALA A 101 25.58 24.49 15.61
N GLU A 102 25.28 25.20 16.70
CA GLU A 102 25.70 24.82 18.05
C GLU A 102 24.94 23.58 18.55
N GLU A 103 23.63 23.53 18.30
CA GLU A 103 22.77 22.39 18.61
C GLU A 103 23.19 21.14 17.84
N LYS A 104 23.56 21.28 16.56
CA LYS A 104 24.08 20.15 15.75
C LYS A 104 25.38 19.59 16.29
N ALA A 105 26.25 20.44 16.83
CA ALA A 105 27.52 20.01 17.45
C ALA A 105 27.31 19.36 18.84
N SER A 106 26.16 19.61 19.48
CA SER A 106 25.83 19.06 20.78
C SER A 106 25.56 17.53 20.74
N PRO A 107 25.58 16.86 21.91
CA PRO A 107 25.15 15.46 22.01
C PRO A 107 23.72 15.21 21.50
N ASP A 108 22.84 16.19 21.64
CA ASP A 108 21.46 16.09 21.17
C ASP A 108 21.37 16.15 19.64
N GLY A 109 22.23 16.95 19.00
CA GLY A 109 22.38 17.00 17.54
C GLY A 109 22.87 15.69 16.96
N GLN A 110 23.92 15.11 17.55
CA GLN A 110 24.45 13.79 17.15
C GLN A 110 23.39 12.69 17.33
N LYS A 111 22.60 12.76 18.40
CA LYS A 111 21.49 11.82 18.63
C LYS A 111 20.39 11.97 17.59
N ALA A 112 19.97 13.20 17.28
CA ALA A 112 18.96 13.48 16.26
C ALA A 112 19.41 13.00 14.86
N PHE A 113 20.70 13.18 14.55
CA PHE A 113 21.29 12.65 13.33
C PHE A 113 21.23 11.13 13.26
N ALA A 114 21.69 10.44 14.30
CA ALA A 114 21.69 8.98 14.36
C ALA A 114 20.27 8.41 14.29
N GLU A 115 19.31 9.06 14.93
CA GLU A 115 17.88 8.73 14.84
C GLU A 115 17.35 8.88 13.42
N GLY A 116 17.64 10.01 12.75
CA GLY A 116 17.26 10.26 11.36
C GLY A 116 17.83 9.22 10.39
N LEU A 117 19.11 8.88 10.55
CA LEU A 117 19.77 7.85 9.75
C LEU A 117 19.11 6.48 9.93
N TRP A 118 18.86 6.09 11.18
CA TRP A 118 18.19 4.83 11.49
C TRP A 118 16.78 4.79 10.88
N LEU A 119 15.99 5.86 11.05
CA LEU A 119 14.65 5.97 10.48
C LEU A 119 14.66 5.89 8.96
N MET A 120 15.61 6.57 8.29
CA MET A 120 15.75 6.56 6.84
C MET A 120 15.98 5.14 6.31
N LYS A 121 16.87 4.38 6.96
CA LYS A 121 17.10 2.95 6.64
C LYS A 121 15.83 2.12 6.79
N GLN A 122 15.10 2.29 7.89
CA GLN A 122 13.85 1.56 8.12
C GLN A 122 12.76 1.90 7.10
N VAL A 123 12.55 3.18 6.80
CA VAL A 123 11.53 3.63 5.85
C VAL A 123 11.85 3.18 4.43
N THR A 124 13.13 3.17 4.05
CA THR A 124 13.60 2.66 2.75
C THR A 124 13.30 1.17 2.59
N LYS A 125 13.63 0.35 3.60
CA LYS A 125 13.31 -1.08 3.65
C LYS A 125 11.80 -1.35 3.66
N ARG A 126 11.02 -0.52 4.35
CA ARG A 126 9.55 -0.62 4.31
C ARG A 126 8.99 -0.25 2.94
N TYR A 127 9.60 0.73 2.27
CA TYR A 127 9.19 1.16 0.95
C TYR A 127 9.44 0.07 -0.11
N SER A 128 10.60 -0.60 -0.09
CA SER A 128 10.87 -1.72 -1.01
C SER A 128 9.85 -2.86 -0.87
N ARG A 129 9.50 -3.23 0.36
CA ARG A 129 8.42 -4.20 0.65
C ARG A 129 7.05 -3.75 0.13
N LYS A 130 6.72 -2.45 0.29
CA LYS A 130 5.48 -1.88 -0.24
C LYS A 130 5.45 -1.93 -1.77
N GLN A 131 6.56 -1.62 -2.45
CA GLN A 131 6.68 -1.71 -3.90
C GLN A 131 6.47 -3.15 -4.38
N LYS A 132 7.18 -4.13 -3.79
CA LYS A 132 6.98 -5.56 -4.11
C LYS A 132 5.53 -5.99 -3.93
N LYS A 133 4.92 -5.62 -2.79
CA LYS A 133 3.50 -5.91 -2.53
C LYS A 133 2.57 -5.27 -3.56
N TRP A 134 2.84 -4.02 -3.93
CA TRP A 134 2.03 -3.31 -4.92
C TRP A 134 2.13 -3.97 -6.30
N ILE A 135 3.34 -4.31 -6.77
CA ILE A 135 3.55 -5.01 -8.05
C ILE A 135 2.79 -6.34 -8.06
N MET A 136 2.98 -7.16 -7.01
CA MET A 136 2.31 -8.45 -6.87
C MET A 136 0.78 -8.31 -6.87
N GLN A 137 0.23 -7.30 -6.19
CA GLN A 137 -1.21 -7.08 -6.14
C GLN A 137 -1.75 -6.55 -7.47
N ARG A 138 -1.05 -5.57 -8.05
CA ARG A 138 -1.49 -4.85 -9.24
C ARG A 138 -1.43 -5.70 -10.50
N PHE A 139 -0.37 -6.47 -10.67
CA PHE A 139 -0.11 -7.21 -11.90
C PHE A 139 -0.40 -8.70 -11.80
N LEU A 140 -0.22 -9.33 -10.64
CA LEU A 140 -0.31 -10.79 -10.53
C LEU A 140 -1.56 -11.28 -9.80
N ARG A 141 -2.29 -10.43 -9.08
CA ARG A 141 -3.47 -10.81 -8.27
C ARG A 141 -4.71 -10.01 -8.63
N THR A 142 -4.97 -9.84 -9.92
CA THR A 142 -6.18 -9.16 -10.43
C THR A 142 -6.73 -9.97 -11.62
N PRO A 143 -7.69 -10.89 -11.40
CA PRO A 143 -8.18 -11.78 -12.44
C PRO A 143 -9.15 -11.06 -13.40
N ASP A 144 -9.86 -10.05 -12.88
CA ASP A 144 -10.93 -9.35 -13.60
C ASP A 144 -10.43 -8.17 -14.44
N ARG A 145 -9.12 -7.99 -14.57
CA ARG A 145 -8.51 -6.84 -15.25
C ARG A 145 -7.51 -7.32 -16.30
N GLN A 146 -7.50 -6.65 -17.45
CA GLN A 146 -6.40 -6.77 -18.40
C GLN A 146 -5.10 -6.24 -17.79
N VAL A 147 -4.14 -7.13 -17.57
CA VAL A 147 -2.81 -6.82 -17.04
C VAL A 147 -1.74 -7.17 -18.08
N PRO A 148 -0.68 -6.36 -18.23
CA PRO A 148 0.43 -6.70 -19.11
C PRO A 148 1.15 -7.96 -18.63
N PRO A 149 1.77 -8.75 -19.54
CA PRO A 149 2.73 -9.78 -19.14
C PRO A 149 3.88 -9.15 -18.36
N VAL A 150 4.24 -9.79 -17.24
CA VAL A 150 5.35 -9.37 -16.38
C VAL A 150 6.45 -10.42 -16.44
N TYR A 151 7.66 -10.03 -16.81
CA TYR A 151 8.81 -10.93 -16.88
C TYR A 151 9.74 -10.70 -15.69
N SER A 152 10.11 -11.78 -15.01
CA SER A 152 11.03 -11.73 -13.88
C SER A 152 12.48 -11.69 -14.36
N LEU A 153 13.25 -10.73 -13.84
CA LEU A 153 14.69 -10.59 -14.02
C LEU A 153 15.36 -10.66 -12.65
N ASP A 154 16.23 -11.64 -12.43
CA ASP A 154 16.86 -11.82 -11.12
C ASP A 154 18.11 -10.94 -11.01
N ALA A 155 18.08 -10.01 -10.06
CA ALA A 155 19.17 -9.09 -9.71
C ALA A 155 19.71 -9.36 -8.28
N THR A 156 19.42 -10.54 -7.73
CA THR A 156 19.88 -10.93 -6.39
C THR A 156 21.40 -11.01 -6.33
N ASP A 157 22.07 -11.55 -7.33
CA ASP A 157 23.53 -11.58 -7.41
C ASP A 157 24.03 -10.61 -8.50
N VAL A 158 24.74 -9.55 -8.09
CA VAL A 158 25.27 -8.54 -9.03
C VAL A 158 26.34 -9.13 -9.93
N SER A 159 27.10 -10.13 -9.47
CA SER A 159 28.15 -10.76 -10.28
C SER A 159 27.58 -11.48 -11.51
N ARG A 160 26.31 -11.86 -11.45
CA ARG A 160 25.58 -12.55 -12.53
C ARG A 160 24.59 -11.66 -13.27
N TRP A 161 24.57 -10.36 -12.97
CA TRP A 161 23.63 -9.38 -13.54
C TRP A 161 23.49 -9.47 -15.06
N ASP A 162 24.63 -9.63 -15.72
CA ASP A 162 24.74 -9.73 -17.16
C ASP A 162 23.87 -10.86 -17.72
N GLU A 163 24.00 -12.06 -17.16
CA GLU A 163 23.24 -13.24 -17.57
C GLU A 163 21.78 -13.19 -17.09
N THR A 164 21.56 -12.91 -15.80
CA THR A 164 20.27 -13.16 -15.14
C THR A 164 19.25 -12.03 -15.32
N ALA A 165 19.73 -10.83 -15.64
CA ALA A 165 18.89 -9.65 -15.82
C ALA A 165 19.08 -9.00 -17.20
N ARG A 166 20.30 -8.60 -17.57
CA ARG A 166 20.54 -7.82 -18.79
C ARG A 166 20.26 -8.61 -20.06
N ASP A 167 20.93 -9.73 -20.25
CA ASP A 167 20.87 -10.51 -21.49
C ASP A 167 19.46 -11.09 -21.66
N LYS A 168 18.89 -11.61 -20.57
CA LYS A 168 17.48 -12.02 -20.51
C LYS A 168 16.51 -10.90 -20.91
N ALA A 169 16.71 -9.67 -20.42
CA ALA A 169 15.88 -8.54 -20.79
C ALA A 169 16.00 -8.19 -22.28
N PHE A 170 17.20 -8.24 -22.84
CA PHE A 170 17.44 -7.96 -24.25
C PHE A 170 16.77 -8.99 -25.16
N GLU A 171 16.86 -10.28 -24.83
CA GLU A 171 16.15 -11.34 -25.55
C GLU A 171 14.64 -11.10 -25.56
N ILE A 172 14.05 -10.83 -24.39
CA ILE A 172 12.61 -10.53 -24.27
C ILE A 172 12.23 -9.31 -25.11
N VAL A 173 13.00 -8.23 -25.04
CA VAL A 173 12.72 -6.99 -25.77
C VAL A 173 12.89 -7.18 -27.28
N SER A 174 13.91 -7.92 -27.73
CA SER A 174 14.11 -8.20 -29.15
C SER A 174 12.93 -8.99 -29.71
N ASP A 175 12.52 -10.06 -29.05
CA ASP A 175 11.36 -10.85 -29.47
C ASP A 175 10.08 -10.01 -29.51
N PHE A 176 9.91 -9.13 -28.52
CA PHE A 176 8.75 -8.25 -28.43
C PHE A 176 8.67 -7.24 -29.58
N ILE A 177 9.80 -6.59 -29.90
CA ILE A 177 9.92 -5.62 -31.01
C ILE A 177 9.64 -6.33 -32.34
N GLU A 178 10.19 -7.53 -32.52
CA GLU A 178 10.03 -8.33 -33.74
C GLU A 178 8.65 -9.01 -33.86
N GLY A 179 7.82 -8.96 -32.81
CA GLY A 179 6.50 -9.58 -32.79
C GLY A 179 6.51 -11.10 -32.67
N ARG A 180 7.64 -11.67 -32.26
CA ARG A 180 7.75 -13.08 -31.88
C ARG A 180 7.16 -13.32 -30.49
N VAL A 181 6.87 -14.58 -30.21
CA VAL A 181 6.58 -15.01 -28.83
C VAL A 181 7.89 -14.89 -28.04
N PRO A 182 7.91 -14.17 -26.90
CA PRO A 182 9.13 -14.02 -26.11
C PRO A 182 9.72 -15.36 -25.67
N SER A 183 11.05 -15.49 -25.80
CA SER A 183 11.80 -16.71 -25.45
C SER A 183 11.71 -17.11 -23.98
N HIS A 184 11.35 -16.15 -23.11
CA HIS A 184 11.15 -16.38 -21.68
C HIS A 184 9.69 -16.26 -21.32
N GLU A 185 9.21 -17.08 -20.39
CA GLU A 185 7.83 -17.02 -19.94
C GLU A 185 7.59 -15.87 -18.95
N PRO A 186 6.41 -15.22 -19.01
CA PRO A 186 6.00 -14.27 -18.00
C PRO A 186 5.66 -14.98 -16.68
N ILE A 187 5.69 -14.23 -15.58
CA ILE A 187 5.28 -14.71 -14.26
C ILE A 187 3.79 -15.06 -14.32
N PRO A 188 3.40 -16.28 -13.88
CA PRO A 188 2.00 -16.67 -13.87
C PRO A 188 1.19 -15.79 -12.92
N LEU A 189 -0.07 -15.57 -13.26
CA LEU A 189 -1.02 -14.93 -12.35
C LEU A 189 -1.18 -15.82 -11.11
N LEU A 190 -1.20 -15.18 -9.95
CA LEU A 190 -1.41 -15.86 -8.69
C LEU A 190 -2.90 -15.94 -8.41
N ASP A 191 -3.34 -17.11 -7.94
CA ASP A 191 -4.73 -17.36 -7.59
C ASP A 191 -5.28 -16.21 -6.73
N SER A 192 -6.24 -15.52 -7.33
CA SER A 192 -6.90 -14.41 -6.69
C SER A 192 -7.91 -15.01 -5.76
N ASN A 193 -7.60 -14.97 -4.47
CA ASN A 193 -8.56 -15.30 -3.44
C ASN A 193 -9.72 -14.29 -3.57
N ASN A 194 -10.78 -14.65 -4.32
CA ASN A 194 -11.96 -13.84 -4.67
C ASN A 194 -12.66 -13.23 -3.44
N ASN A 195 -12.29 -13.69 -2.25
CA ASN A 195 -12.77 -13.23 -0.97
C ASN A 195 -12.25 -11.83 -0.56
N ARG A 196 -11.34 -11.19 -1.31
CA ARG A 196 -10.76 -9.87 -0.95
C ARG A 196 -11.62 -8.65 -1.26
N GLN A 197 -12.60 -8.74 -2.15
CA GLN A 197 -13.43 -7.60 -2.57
C GLN A 197 -14.85 -7.62 -1.99
N ARG A 198 -15.22 -8.66 -1.24
CA ARG A 198 -16.54 -8.73 -0.60
C ARG A 198 -16.62 -7.75 0.57
N LEU A 199 -17.62 -6.88 0.53
CA LEU A 199 -17.99 -6.03 1.66
C LEU A 199 -18.77 -6.88 2.68
N PHE A 200 -18.33 -6.88 3.92
CA PHE A 200 -19.00 -7.50 5.05
C PHE A 200 -19.43 -6.41 6.02
N THR A 201 -20.69 -6.42 6.43
CA THR A 201 -21.24 -5.49 7.41
C THR A 201 -21.50 -6.23 8.73
N CYS A 202 -21.12 -5.61 9.85
CA CYS A 202 -21.47 -6.10 11.18
C CYS A 202 -22.48 -5.17 11.83
N ASP A 203 -23.73 -5.61 11.92
CA ASP A 203 -24.81 -4.81 12.51
C ASP A 203 -24.62 -4.57 14.02
N MET A 204 -23.89 -5.44 14.72
CA MET A 204 -23.61 -5.27 16.15
C MET A 204 -22.55 -4.21 16.44
N CYS A 205 -21.64 -3.98 15.50
CA CYS A 205 -20.53 -3.04 15.65
C CYS A 205 -20.71 -1.78 14.79
N ASP A 206 -21.72 -1.77 13.92
CA ASP A 206 -21.98 -0.79 12.88
C ASP A 206 -20.72 -0.46 12.06
N ILE A 207 -20.02 -1.52 11.62
CA ILE A 207 -18.83 -1.37 10.77
C ILE A 207 -18.98 -2.15 9.48
N SER A 208 -18.40 -1.60 8.42
CA SER A 208 -18.26 -2.24 7.12
C SER A 208 -16.78 -2.54 6.84
N VAL A 209 -16.48 -3.79 6.50
CA VAL A 209 -15.11 -4.27 6.29
C VAL A 209 -15.03 -4.98 4.96
N ILE A 210 -14.02 -4.66 4.16
CA ILE A 210 -13.78 -5.30 2.86
C ILE A 210 -12.81 -6.46 3.04
N GLY A 211 -13.20 -7.65 2.59
CA GLY A 211 -12.38 -8.86 2.59
C GLY A 211 -12.71 -9.85 3.71
N SER A 212 -12.62 -11.15 3.44
CA SER A 212 -12.95 -12.18 4.43
C SER A 212 -11.97 -12.27 5.59
N ILE A 213 -10.67 -12.01 5.35
CA ILE A 213 -9.62 -12.11 6.38
C ILE A 213 -9.79 -11.01 7.44
N THR A 214 -10.03 -9.78 6.98
CA THR A 214 -10.31 -8.62 7.83
C THR A 214 -11.65 -8.78 8.53
N TRP A 215 -12.65 -9.37 7.87
CA TRP A 215 -13.92 -9.76 8.47
C TRP A 215 -13.76 -10.79 9.60
N GLU A 216 -12.97 -11.86 9.38
CA GLU A 216 -12.66 -12.87 10.40
C GLU A 216 -11.88 -12.27 11.57
N ALA A 217 -10.91 -11.40 11.30
CA ALA A 217 -10.18 -10.69 12.33
C ALA A 217 -11.11 -9.76 13.15
N HIS A 218 -12.05 -9.08 12.48
CA HIS A 218 -13.08 -8.29 13.15
C HIS A 218 -13.95 -9.16 14.07
N ARG A 219 -14.45 -10.31 13.60
CA ARG A 219 -15.27 -11.24 14.40
C ARG A 219 -14.54 -11.76 15.65
N LYS A 220 -13.21 -11.90 15.56
CA LYS A 220 -12.34 -12.31 16.67
C LYS A 220 -11.84 -11.14 17.53
N SER A 221 -12.19 -9.90 17.18
CA SER A 221 -11.71 -8.72 17.91
C SER A 221 -12.37 -8.60 19.29
N LYS A 222 -11.62 -8.08 20.26
CA LYS A 222 -12.09 -7.88 21.64
C LYS A 222 -13.38 -7.05 21.70
N LYS A 223 -13.49 -6.01 20.85
CA LYS A 223 -14.67 -5.14 20.76
C LYS A 223 -15.91 -5.91 20.30
N HIS A 224 -15.79 -6.71 19.24
CA HIS A 224 -16.90 -7.51 18.72
C HIS A 224 -17.35 -8.56 19.73
N LEU A 225 -16.42 -9.25 20.38
CA LEU A 225 -16.72 -10.27 21.40
C LEU A 225 -17.42 -9.66 22.62
N ALA A 226 -17.01 -8.48 23.08
CA ALA A 226 -17.65 -7.79 24.20
C ALA A 226 -19.11 -7.39 23.89
N LEU A 227 -19.35 -6.80 22.72
CA LEU A 227 -20.71 -6.43 22.29
C LEU A 227 -21.60 -7.66 22.05
N ALA A 228 -21.04 -8.73 21.46
CA ALA A 228 -21.75 -9.98 21.28
C ALA A 228 -22.13 -10.64 22.62
N LYS A 229 -21.29 -10.51 23.65
CA LYS A 229 -21.59 -10.98 25.02
C LYS A 229 -22.70 -10.15 25.66
N GLN A 230 -22.60 -8.82 25.60
CA GLN A 230 -23.61 -7.92 26.15
C GLN A 230 -24.98 -8.14 25.50
N LYS A 231 -25.02 -8.31 24.17
CA LYS A 231 -26.26 -8.59 23.44
C LYS A 231 -26.90 -9.91 23.88
N ARG A 232 -26.12 -10.98 24.09
CA ARG A 232 -26.63 -12.26 24.62
C ARG A 232 -27.15 -12.14 26.05
N GLU A 233 -26.48 -11.38 26.91
CA GLU A 233 -26.92 -11.13 28.28
C GLU A 233 -28.23 -10.32 28.29
N THR A 234 -28.38 -9.35 27.38
CA THR A 234 -29.60 -8.54 27.24
C THR A 234 -30.76 -9.34 26.65
N GLU A 235 -30.51 -10.14 25.61
CA GLU A 235 -31.51 -11.04 25.00
C GLU A 235 -31.95 -12.13 25.99
N GLY A 236 -31.01 -12.68 26.78
CA GLY A 236 -31.31 -13.64 27.85
C GLY A 236 -32.18 -13.05 28.97
N CYS A 237 -31.98 -11.78 29.36
CA CYS A 237 -32.87 -11.10 30.29
C CYS A 237 -34.27 -10.85 29.70
N ILE A 238 -34.37 -10.48 28.42
CA ILE A 238 -35.67 -10.25 27.75
C ILE A 238 -36.44 -11.56 27.57
N GLU A 239 -35.76 -12.67 27.32
CA GLU A 239 -36.37 -14.01 27.22
C GLU A 239 -36.83 -14.53 28.58
N PHE A 240 -36.09 -14.23 29.66
CA PHE A 240 -36.50 -14.50 31.04
C PHE A 240 -37.74 -13.68 31.46
N ASP A 241 -37.80 -12.39 31.11
CA ASP A 241 -38.95 -11.52 31.39
C ASP A 241 -40.20 -11.95 30.59
N ARG A 242 -40.04 -12.39 29.34
CA ARG A 242 -41.15 -12.93 28.53
C ARG A 242 -41.71 -14.25 29.06
N ASN A 243 -40.86 -15.10 29.65
CA ASN A 243 -41.31 -16.33 30.29
C ASN A 243 -41.94 -16.07 31.67
N CYS A 244 -41.50 -15.05 32.40
CA CYS A 244 -42.12 -14.64 33.65
C CYS A 244 -43.50 -13.99 33.48
N ALA A 245 -43.78 -13.36 32.33
CA ALA A 245 -45.08 -12.78 31.98
C ALA A 245 -46.12 -13.82 31.49
N LYS A 246 -45.77 -15.11 31.46
CA LYS A 246 -46.63 -16.21 30.98
C LYS A 246 -46.86 -17.29 32.04
N GLU A 247 -47.13 -16.90 33.29
CA GLU A 247 -47.78 -17.81 34.26
C GLU A 247 -49.30 -17.55 34.33
N PRO A 248 -50.12 -18.61 34.46
CA PRO A 248 -51.54 -18.61 34.10
C PRO A 248 -52.43 -17.96 35.16
N ALA A 249 -53.45 -17.23 34.69
CA ALA A 249 -54.51 -16.68 35.53
C ALA A 249 -55.23 -17.81 36.31
N MET A 250 -55.23 -17.67 37.64
CA MET A 250 -55.88 -18.55 38.59
C MET A 250 -57.39 -18.67 38.33
N VAL A 251 -57.87 -19.91 38.28
CA VAL A 251 -59.28 -20.27 38.34
C VAL A 251 -59.78 -19.97 39.76
N GLN A 252 -60.80 -19.12 39.88
CA GLN A 252 -61.61 -19.00 41.10
C GLN A 252 -62.94 -19.71 40.88
N ASP A 253 -63.20 -20.68 41.75
CA ASP A 253 -64.47 -21.38 41.89
C ASP A 253 -65.62 -20.41 42.20
N THR A 254 -66.79 -20.66 41.60
CA THR A 254 -68.07 -20.26 42.17
C THR A 254 -68.98 -21.47 42.24
N ALA A 255 -69.35 -21.82 43.47
CA ALA A 255 -70.33 -22.84 43.82
C ALA A 255 -71.73 -22.52 43.29
N GLY A 256 -72.46 -23.57 42.95
CA GLY A 256 -73.90 -23.61 42.68
C GLY A 256 -74.35 -25.07 42.63
#